data_AF-K2PW33-F1
#
_entry.id   AF-K2PW33-F1
#
_cell.length_a   1.000
_cell.length_b   1.000
_cell.length_c   1.000
_cell.angle_alpha   90.00
_cell.angle_beta   90.00
_cell.angle_gamma   90.00
#
_symmetry.space_group_name_H-M   'P 1'
#
loop_
_entity.id
_entity.type
_entity.pdbx_description
1 polymer ?
#
loop_
_entity_poly.entity_id
_entity_poly.type
_entity_poly.pdbx_seq_one_letter_code
_entity_poly.pdbx_strand_id
1 'polypeptide(L)'
;MLDGGTGHDTLAGGAGDDVMVGDEGDDVFVAGVQTVLEARSLTQLSMDAPTPGTDDGDDVIHGGEGQDTYDASSATMAVEIDLEAGTATGEEIGNDRLTSIENAVGGAGNDTITASSAVNILYGRGGQDSFVFGSVASIGNYGAGFDQIRDFDVG
;
A
#
# COMPACT_ATOMS: atom_id res chain seq x y z
N MET A 1 -13.31 -7.77 -7.20
CA MET A 1 -12.74 -8.94 -6.48
C MET A 1 -11.64 -9.55 -7.31
N LEU A 2 -10.41 -9.41 -6.83
CA LEU A 2 -9.18 -10.00 -7.35
C LEU A 2 -8.62 -10.94 -6.27
N ASP A 3 -8.05 -12.06 -6.70
CA ASP A 3 -7.54 -13.12 -5.82
C ASP A 3 -6.19 -13.58 -6.38
N GLY A 4 -5.13 -13.45 -5.57
CA GLY A 4 -3.75 -13.83 -5.90
C GLY A 4 -3.50 -15.33 -5.76
N GLY A 5 -4.11 -15.96 -4.76
CA GLY A 5 -3.99 -17.38 -4.48
C GLY A 5 -2.67 -17.72 -3.80
N THR A 6 -1.83 -18.55 -4.43
CA THR A 6 -0.54 -18.94 -3.84
C THR A 6 0.59 -18.30 -4.63
N GLY A 7 1.55 -17.68 -3.95
CA GLY A 7 2.73 -17.16 -4.60
C GLY A 7 3.16 -15.82 -4.03
N HIS A 8 3.79 -15.01 -4.87
CA HIS A 8 4.09 -13.63 -4.55
C HIS A 8 3.45 -12.83 -5.68
N ASP A 9 2.31 -12.24 -5.41
CA ASP A 9 1.45 -11.65 -6.41
C ASP A 9 1.51 -10.12 -6.37
N THR A 10 1.07 -9.52 -7.47
CA THR A 10 0.87 -8.07 -7.54
C THR A 10 -0.54 -7.83 -8.03
N LEU A 11 -1.36 -7.26 -7.16
CA LEU A 11 -2.77 -7.01 -7.39
C LEU A 11 -2.99 -5.51 -7.55
N ALA A 12 -3.76 -5.11 -8.56
CA ALA A 12 -4.14 -3.73 -8.79
C ALA A 12 -5.62 -3.70 -9.22
N GLY A 13 -6.48 -3.12 -8.38
CA GLY A 13 -7.93 -3.02 -8.64
C GLY A 13 -8.23 -2.11 -9.83
N GLY A 14 -7.55 -0.97 -9.90
CA GLY A 14 -7.81 0.05 -10.90
C GLY A 14 -8.76 1.09 -10.32
N ALA A 15 -9.75 1.54 -11.10
CA ALA A 15 -10.73 2.51 -10.61
C ALA A 15 -12.03 1.82 -10.17
N GLY A 16 -12.66 2.39 -9.14
CA GLY A 16 -13.86 1.92 -8.47
C GLY A 16 -13.54 1.02 -7.27
N ASP A 17 -14.48 0.96 -6.33
CA ASP A 17 -14.34 0.16 -5.10
C ASP A 17 -14.11 -1.32 -5.39
N ASP A 18 -12.93 -1.81 -5.03
CA ASP A 18 -12.47 -3.17 -5.26
C ASP A 18 -12.35 -4.00 -3.97
N VAL A 19 -12.22 -5.31 -4.19
CA VAL A 19 -11.87 -6.26 -3.13
C VAL A 19 -10.66 -7.04 -3.62
N MET A 20 -9.57 -7.05 -2.86
CA MET A 20 -8.34 -7.77 -3.21
C MET A 20 -7.96 -8.73 -2.10
N VAL A 21 -7.58 -9.96 -2.48
CA VAL A 21 -7.16 -11.02 -1.56
C VAL A 21 -5.83 -11.60 -2.06
N GLY A 22 -4.79 -11.57 -1.22
CA GLY A 22 -3.47 -12.11 -1.55
C GLY A 22 -3.35 -13.61 -1.31
N ASP A 23 -3.94 -14.10 -0.21
CA ASP A 23 -3.90 -15.49 0.27
C ASP A 23 -2.51 -15.90 0.79
N GLU A 24 -1.76 -16.79 0.14
CA GLU A 24 -0.45 -17.27 0.62
C GLU A 24 0.71 -16.60 -0.11
N GLY A 25 1.59 -15.96 0.68
CA GLY A 25 2.91 -15.45 0.33
C GLY A 25 2.99 -13.92 0.43
N ASP A 26 4.19 -13.38 0.18
CA ASP A 26 4.45 -11.94 0.26
C ASP A 26 3.89 -11.22 -0.98
N ASP A 27 2.79 -10.50 -0.82
CA ASP A 27 2.05 -9.86 -1.92
C ASP A 27 2.22 -8.33 -1.96
N VAL A 28 1.90 -7.75 -3.13
CA VAL A 28 1.87 -6.29 -3.36
C VAL A 28 0.50 -5.86 -3.85
N PHE A 29 -0.13 -4.93 -3.15
CA PHE A 29 -1.41 -4.32 -3.51
C PHE A 29 -1.17 -2.89 -3.96
N VAL A 30 -1.37 -2.64 -5.25
CA VAL A 30 -1.07 -1.36 -5.87
C VAL A 30 -2.32 -0.48 -5.85
N ALA A 31 -2.22 0.63 -5.13
CA ALA A 31 -3.23 1.67 -5.06
C ALA A 31 -2.98 2.79 -6.07
N GLY A 32 -4.02 3.56 -6.30
CA GLY A 32 -4.14 4.62 -7.28
C GLY A 32 -4.37 4.08 -8.68
N VAL A 33 -4.96 4.93 -9.52
CA VAL A 33 -5.27 4.49 -10.86
C VAL A 33 -4.03 4.41 -11.76
N GLN A 34 -3.68 3.19 -12.14
CA GLN A 34 -2.52 2.89 -12.97
C GLN A 34 -2.62 3.58 -14.34
N THR A 35 -1.80 4.63 -14.55
CA THR A 35 -1.60 5.16 -15.90
C THR A 35 -0.85 4.11 -16.72
N VAL A 36 -1.49 3.65 -17.79
CA VAL A 36 -0.99 2.52 -18.60
C VAL A 36 0.38 2.84 -19.21
N LEU A 37 1.46 2.49 -18.52
CA LEU A 37 2.80 2.39 -19.11
C LEU A 37 3.62 1.18 -18.64
N GLU A 38 3.24 0.48 -17.56
CA GLU A 38 4.00 -0.66 -17.02
C GLU A 38 3.18 -1.97 -16.88
N ALA A 39 1.92 -2.01 -17.32
CA ALA A 39 1.07 -3.21 -17.20
C ALA A 39 1.48 -4.33 -18.19
N ARG A 40 2.52 -5.10 -17.85
CA ARG A 40 2.96 -6.31 -18.57
C ARG A 40 2.12 -7.56 -18.28
N SER A 41 0.87 -7.43 -17.83
CA SER A 41 -0.08 -8.54 -17.83
C SER A 41 -1.51 -8.06 -18.07
N LEU A 42 -1.99 -8.28 -19.29
CA LEU A 42 -3.30 -7.84 -19.79
C LEU A 42 -4.33 -8.97 -19.66
N THR A 43 -5.05 -9.08 -18.54
CA THR A 43 -6.29 -9.88 -18.52
C THR A 43 -7.49 -9.33 -17.76
N GLN A 44 -7.45 -8.14 -17.15
CA GLN A 44 -8.66 -7.62 -16.50
C GLN A 44 -8.85 -6.10 -16.51
N LEU A 45 -8.46 -5.43 -17.59
CA LEU A 45 -8.75 -4.00 -17.75
C LEU A 45 -10.14 -3.80 -18.38
N SER A 46 -11.17 -3.56 -17.58
CA SER A 46 -12.27 -2.72 -18.07
C SER A 46 -11.72 -1.30 -18.19
N MET A 47 -11.34 -0.94 -19.40
CA MET A 47 -10.77 0.36 -19.74
C MET A 47 -11.83 1.46 -19.55
N ASP A 48 -11.81 2.13 -18.41
CA ASP A 48 -12.01 3.57 -18.38
C ASP A 48 -10.62 4.17 -18.13
N ALA A 49 -10.04 4.80 -19.14
CA ALA A 49 -8.70 5.34 -19.05
C ALA A 49 -8.72 6.47 -18.01
N PRO A 50 -8.07 6.31 -16.85
CA PRO A 50 -8.20 7.26 -15.77
C PRO A 50 -7.30 8.45 -16.05
N THR A 51 -7.84 9.64 -15.80
CA THR A 51 -7.03 10.85 -15.73
C THR A 51 -6.13 10.77 -14.49
N PRO A 52 -4.81 10.98 -14.58
CA PRO A 52 -3.94 11.07 -13.41
C PRO A 52 -4.52 12.06 -12.40
N GLY A 53 -4.59 11.69 -11.13
CA GLY A 53 -5.14 12.53 -10.06
C GLY A 53 -6.65 12.37 -9.82
N THR A 54 -7.26 11.26 -10.24
CA THR A 54 -8.62 10.89 -9.81
C THR A 54 -8.55 9.81 -8.74
N ASP A 55 -9.41 9.96 -7.74
CA ASP A 55 -9.81 8.94 -6.78
C ASP A 55 -10.04 7.59 -7.47
N ASP A 56 -9.38 6.54 -6.99
CA ASP A 56 -9.47 5.18 -7.51
C ASP A 56 -10.54 4.34 -6.82
N GLY A 57 -11.23 4.86 -5.78
CA GLY A 57 -12.31 4.16 -5.07
C GLY A 57 -11.93 3.78 -3.64
N ASP A 58 -12.92 3.32 -2.88
CA ASP A 58 -12.70 2.82 -1.51
C ASP A 58 -12.49 1.30 -1.54
N ASP A 59 -11.25 0.83 -1.40
CA ASP A 59 -10.90 -0.58 -1.55
C ASP A 59 -10.91 -1.38 -0.24
N VAL A 60 -11.14 -2.69 -0.36
CA VAL A 60 -10.98 -3.66 0.73
C VAL A 60 -9.88 -4.65 0.38
N ILE A 61 -8.80 -4.61 1.16
CA ILE A 61 -7.59 -5.39 0.94
C ILE A 61 -7.37 -6.38 2.09
N HIS A 62 -7.12 -7.63 1.70
CA HIS A 62 -6.72 -8.72 2.57
C HIS A 62 -5.40 -9.29 2.05
N GLY A 63 -4.29 -9.04 2.75
CA GLY A 63 -2.98 -9.58 2.39
C GLY A 63 -2.97 -11.09 2.51
N GLY A 64 -2.91 -11.59 3.74
CA GLY A 64 -3.07 -13.01 4.01
C GLY A 64 -1.95 -13.51 4.89
N GLU A 65 -1.33 -14.61 4.50
CA GLU A 65 -0.13 -15.16 5.14
C GLU A 65 1.10 -14.67 4.39
N GLY A 66 1.99 -13.91 5.02
CA GLY A 66 3.16 -13.40 4.32
C GLY A 66 3.67 -12.11 4.94
N GLN A 67 4.51 -11.40 4.21
CA GLN A 67 4.82 -9.99 4.43
C GLN A 67 4.25 -9.19 3.27
N ASP A 68 3.08 -8.62 3.48
CA ASP A 68 2.31 -7.98 2.43
C ASP A 68 2.58 -6.48 2.38
N THR A 69 2.45 -5.89 1.20
CA THR A 69 2.78 -4.49 0.94
C THR A 69 1.60 -3.75 0.33
N TYR A 70 1.17 -2.66 0.96
CA TYR A 70 0.31 -1.66 0.33
C TYR A 70 1.17 -0.62 -0.39
N ASP A 71 0.96 -0.45 -1.69
CA ASP A 71 1.79 0.35 -2.58
C ASP A 71 1.01 1.51 -3.20
N ALA A 72 1.09 2.69 -2.58
CA ALA A 72 0.55 3.94 -3.09
C ALA A 72 1.57 4.75 -3.91
N SER A 73 2.59 4.09 -4.49
CA SER A 73 3.66 4.75 -5.26
C SER A 73 3.19 5.54 -6.48
N SER A 74 1.96 5.31 -6.93
CA SER A 74 1.36 6.06 -8.05
C SER A 74 0.76 7.40 -7.61
N ALA A 75 0.49 7.59 -6.32
CA ALA A 75 -0.07 8.81 -5.77
C ALA A 75 0.93 9.98 -5.91
N THR A 76 0.43 11.11 -6.41
CA THR A 76 1.14 12.38 -6.50
C THR A 76 0.78 13.34 -5.37
N MET A 77 -0.34 13.10 -4.70
CA MET A 77 -0.80 13.82 -3.53
C MET A 77 -0.43 13.08 -2.24
N ALA A 78 -0.57 13.78 -1.11
CA ALA A 78 -0.29 13.19 0.20
C ALA A 78 -1.26 12.05 0.52
N VAL A 79 -0.72 10.95 1.05
CA VAL A 79 -1.49 9.82 1.58
C VAL A 79 -1.26 9.65 3.08
N GLU A 80 -2.29 9.19 3.78
CA GLU A 80 -2.24 8.77 5.19
C GLU A 80 -2.47 7.27 5.26
N ILE A 81 -1.42 6.50 5.54
CA ILE A 81 -1.44 5.05 5.66
C ILE A 81 -1.27 4.69 7.13
N ASP A 82 -2.25 4.01 7.72
CA ASP A 82 -2.20 3.52 9.09
C ASP A 82 -2.34 2.00 9.12
N LEU A 83 -1.20 1.32 9.26
CA LEU A 83 -1.12 -0.13 9.33
C LEU A 83 -1.58 -0.68 10.70
N GLU A 84 -1.62 0.14 11.76
CA GLU A 84 -2.14 -0.26 13.07
C GLU A 84 -3.68 -0.21 13.08
N ALA A 85 -4.26 0.83 12.47
CA ALA A 85 -5.71 0.96 12.32
C ALA A 85 -6.27 0.13 11.16
N GLY A 86 -5.43 -0.26 10.19
CA GLY A 86 -5.83 -0.99 9.00
C GLY A 86 -6.56 -0.11 7.99
N THR A 87 -6.06 1.09 7.74
CA THR A 87 -6.66 2.07 6.83
C THR A 87 -5.61 2.77 5.97
N ALA A 88 -5.94 3.14 4.74
CA ALA A 88 -5.18 4.09 3.95
C ALA A 88 -6.13 5.10 3.31
N THR A 89 -5.79 6.39 3.31
CA THR A 89 -6.65 7.44 2.77
C THR A 89 -5.87 8.48 1.98
N GLY A 90 -6.46 9.01 0.92
CA GLY A 90 -5.89 10.08 0.11
C GLY A 90 -6.83 10.50 -1.01
N GLU A 91 -6.62 11.67 -1.60
CA GLU A 91 -7.51 12.17 -2.68
C GLU A 91 -7.48 11.29 -3.95
N GLU A 92 -6.39 10.53 -4.15
CA GLU A 92 -6.17 9.69 -5.34
C GLU A 92 -6.33 8.19 -5.06
N ILE A 93 -6.48 7.80 -3.78
CA ILE A 93 -6.53 6.39 -3.32
C ILE A 93 -7.80 6.07 -2.50
N GLY A 94 -8.79 6.96 -2.51
CA GLY A 94 -10.01 6.85 -1.70
C GLY A 94 -9.77 6.63 -0.19
N ASN A 95 -10.60 5.78 0.42
CA ASN A 95 -10.57 5.37 1.83
C ASN A 95 -10.52 3.84 1.96
N ASP A 96 -9.33 3.30 1.85
CA ASP A 96 -9.08 1.86 1.86
C ASP A 96 -9.12 1.25 3.25
N ARG A 97 -9.50 -0.03 3.30
CA ARG A 97 -9.43 -0.90 4.47
C ARG A 97 -8.42 -2.01 4.26
N LEU A 98 -7.42 -2.04 5.13
CA LEU A 98 -6.28 -2.95 5.05
C LEU A 98 -6.38 -4.01 6.16
N THR A 99 -6.20 -5.28 5.81
CA THR A 99 -6.10 -6.39 6.77
C THR A 99 -4.90 -7.25 6.40
N SER A 100 -4.09 -7.63 7.41
CA SER A 100 -2.85 -8.40 7.22
C SER A 100 -1.92 -7.72 6.21
N ILE A 101 -1.58 -6.46 6.48
CA ILE A 101 -0.59 -5.71 5.69
C ILE A 101 0.50 -5.22 6.64
N GLU A 102 1.75 -5.58 6.35
CA GLU A 102 2.90 -5.25 7.20
C GLU A 102 3.74 -4.10 6.62
N ASN A 103 3.67 -3.85 5.32
CA ASN A 103 4.55 -2.90 4.65
C ASN A 103 3.75 -1.83 3.90
N ALA A 104 4.35 -0.66 3.76
CA ALA A 104 3.73 0.47 3.08
C ALA A 104 4.73 1.25 2.23
N VAL A 105 4.27 1.67 1.07
CA VAL A 105 4.97 2.57 0.16
C VAL A 105 4.08 3.79 -0.09
N GLY A 106 4.56 4.97 0.29
CA GLY A 106 3.95 6.27 0.00
C GLY A 106 4.10 6.69 -1.47
N GLY A 107 3.57 7.86 -1.78
CA GLY A 107 3.55 8.49 -3.09
C GLY A 107 4.65 9.54 -3.27
N ALA A 108 4.39 10.55 -4.10
CA ALA A 108 5.27 11.72 -4.26
C ALA A 108 4.83 12.92 -3.39
N GLY A 109 3.76 12.75 -2.61
CA GLY A 109 3.17 13.73 -1.70
C GLY A 109 3.97 13.92 -0.42
N ASN A 110 3.41 14.57 0.59
CA ASN A 110 4.02 14.57 1.93
C ASN A 110 3.23 13.58 2.77
N ASP A 111 3.73 12.36 2.92
CA ASP A 111 2.93 11.25 3.39
C ASP A 111 3.03 11.07 4.90
N THR A 112 2.00 10.46 5.48
CA THR A 112 2.01 10.01 6.87
C THR A 112 1.83 8.51 6.91
N ILE A 113 2.81 7.78 7.44
CA ILE A 113 2.80 6.33 7.51
C ILE A 113 2.91 5.90 8.98
N THR A 114 1.84 5.36 9.53
CA THR A 114 1.78 4.79 10.88
C THR A 114 2.08 3.29 10.83
N ALA A 115 3.15 2.91 11.52
CA ALA A 115 3.62 1.54 11.66
C ALA A 115 2.68 0.70 12.55
N SER A 116 2.58 -0.60 12.24
CA SER A 116 1.81 -1.55 13.04
C SER A 116 2.67 -2.21 14.14
N SER A 117 2.14 -3.23 14.81
CA SER A 117 2.91 -4.02 15.78
C SER A 117 3.73 -5.16 15.15
N ALA A 118 3.65 -5.32 13.83
CA ALA A 118 4.49 -6.24 13.07
C ALA A 118 5.84 -5.60 12.73
N VAL A 119 6.73 -6.36 12.09
CA VAL A 119 7.94 -5.80 11.49
C VAL A 119 7.54 -5.11 10.19
N ASN A 120 7.75 -3.80 10.10
CA ASN A 120 7.34 -3.01 8.95
C ASN A 120 8.55 -2.57 8.10
N ILE A 121 8.38 -2.58 6.77
CA ILE A 121 9.26 -1.90 5.82
C ILE A 121 8.48 -0.74 5.21
N LEU A 122 8.97 0.48 5.44
CA LEU A 122 8.27 1.71 5.10
C LEU A 122 9.12 2.58 4.16
N TYR A 123 8.48 3.07 3.10
CA TYR A 123 9.04 4.03 2.14
C TYR A 123 8.09 5.21 2.03
N GLY A 124 8.57 6.45 2.17
CA GLY A 124 7.77 7.67 1.90
C GLY A 124 7.84 8.04 0.42
N ARG A 125 9.03 7.84 -0.18
CA ARG A 125 9.44 8.18 -1.54
C ARG A 125 9.68 9.67 -1.72
N GLY A 126 8.81 10.37 -2.44
CA GLY A 126 9.00 11.80 -2.69
C GLY A 126 8.35 12.59 -1.57
N GLY A 127 8.85 13.80 -1.30
CA GLY A 127 8.21 14.74 -0.37
C GLY A 127 8.83 14.79 1.02
N GLN A 128 8.06 15.28 1.99
CA GLN A 128 8.43 15.41 3.40
C GLN A 128 7.55 14.50 4.24
N ASP A 129 8.03 13.28 4.47
CA ASP A 129 7.22 12.22 5.04
C ASP A 129 7.34 12.13 6.56
N SER A 130 6.28 11.65 7.19
CA SER A 130 6.19 11.41 8.63
C SER A 130 5.95 9.92 8.90
N PHE A 131 6.88 9.30 9.63
CA PHE A 131 6.75 7.91 10.09
C PHE A 131 6.38 7.90 11.57
N VAL A 132 5.23 7.30 11.89
CA VAL A 132 4.65 7.30 13.24
C VAL A 132 4.67 5.89 13.82
N PHE A 133 5.15 5.77 15.06
CA PHE A 133 5.09 4.53 15.83
C PHE A 133 4.19 4.77 17.04
N GLY A 134 2.93 4.35 16.94
CA GLY A 134 1.85 4.70 17.88
C GLY A 134 2.00 4.11 19.29
N SER A 135 2.83 3.09 19.47
CA SER A 135 3.01 2.42 20.76
C SER A 135 4.43 1.89 20.96
N VAL A 136 4.78 1.55 22.20
CA VAL A 136 6.03 0.80 22.47
C VAL A 136 6.01 -0.61 21.89
N ALA A 137 4.82 -1.14 21.57
CA ALA A 137 4.69 -2.44 20.92
C ALA A 137 5.07 -2.35 19.44
N SER A 138 4.71 -1.26 18.73
CA SER A 138 5.14 -1.02 17.34
C SER A 138 6.63 -0.75 17.17
N ILE A 139 7.35 -0.49 18.27
CA ILE A 139 8.81 -0.39 18.29
C ILE A 139 9.46 -1.70 18.76
N GLY A 140 8.70 -2.49 19.52
CA GLY A 140 9.18 -3.65 20.29
C GLY A 140 9.05 -4.94 19.52
N ASN A 141 9.72 -5.07 18.39
CA ASN A 141 9.77 -6.30 17.59
C ASN A 141 10.67 -7.40 18.20
N TYR A 142 10.52 -7.67 19.52
CA TYR A 142 11.41 -8.45 20.42
C TYR A 142 11.95 -9.78 19.86
N GLY A 143 12.96 -9.71 18.97
CA GLY A 143 13.60 -10.86 18.34
C GLY A 143 12.93 -11.35 17.05
N ALA A 144 11.86 -10.71 16.58
CA ALA A 144 11.17 -11.01 15.32
C ALA A 144 11.75 -10.21 14.13
N GLY A 145 12.49 -9.14 14.39
CA GLY A 145 13.10 -8.28 13.37
C GLY A 145 13.22 -6.83 13.85
N PHE A 146 13.44 -5.93 12.91
CA PHE A 146 13.43 -4.49 13.13
C PHE A 146 12.65 -3.83 12.01
N ASP A 147 11.86 -2.82 12.36
CA ASP A 147 11.24 -1.94 11.37
C ASP A 147 12.33 -1.21 10.58
N GLN A 148 12.08 -0.99 9.29
CA GLN A 148 13.00 -0.34 8.40
C GLN A 148 12.30 0.81 7.69
N ILE A 149 12.74 2.03 7.99
CA ILE A 149 12.42 3.19 7.15
C ILE A 149 13.51 3.28 6.09
N ARG A 150 13.13 3.14 4.82
CA ARG A 150 14.05 3.10 3.67
C ARG A 150 13.96 4.33 2.76
N ASP A 151 13.46 5.41 3.33
CA ASP A 151 13.13 6.66 2.65
C ASP A 151 14.33 7.59 2.37
N PHE A 152 15.50 7.27 2.92
CA PHE A 152 16.64 8.18 2.89
C PHE A 152 17.53 7.94 1.66
N ASP A 153 17.32 8.72 0.60
CA ASP A 153 18.33 8.90 -0.43
C ASP A 153 19.49 9.76 0.11
N VAL A 154 20.72 9.25 -0.03
CA VAL A 154 21.93 10.01 0.29
C VAL A 154 22.22 10.99 -0.87
N GLY A 155 21.96 12.27 -0.63
CA GLY A 155 22.36 13.36 -1.53
C GLY A 155 23.87 13.50 -1.69
#